data_AF-A0AA38GAE5-F1
#
_entry.id   AF-A0AA38GAE5-F1
#
_cell.length_a   1.000
_cell.length_b   1.000
_cell.length_c   1.000
_cell.angle_alpha   90.00
_cell.angle_beta   90.00
_cell.angle_gamma   90.00
#
_symmetry.space_group_name_H-M   'P 1'
#
loop_
_entity.id
_entity.type
_entity.pdbx_description
1 polymer ?
#
loop_
_entity_poly.entity_id
_entity_poly.type
_entity_poly.pdbx_seq_one_letter_code
_entity_poly.pdbx_strand_id
1 'polypeptide(L)' 'YKIFGKALKRIQNDSQVKVRIGSPITGYGQESRNRAARQRIQHRTWTDEDRVERVE' A
#
# COMPACT_ATOMS: atom_id res chain seq x y z
N TYR A 1 4.73 -5.43 -4.73
CA TYR A 1 5.07 -4.08 -5.23
C TYR A 1 4.02 -3.44 -6.13
N LYS A 2 3.61 -4.07 -7.24
CA LYS A 2 2.63 -3.48 -8.20
C LYS A 2 1.31 -3.08 -7.53
N ILE A 3 0.82 -3.89 -6.58
CA ILE A 3 -0.43 -3.64 -5.84
C ILE A 3 -0.29 -2.42 -4.93
N PHE A 4 0.76 -2.35 -4.11
CA PHE A 4 1.01 -1.19 -3.24
C PHE A 4 1.15 0.12 -4.03
N GLY A 5 1.93 0.12 -5.10
CA GLY A 5 2.08 1.32 -5.94
C GLY A 5 0.76 1.76 -6.57
N LYS A 6 -0.06 0.80 -7.02
CA LYS A 6 -1.41 1.07 -7.56
C LYS A 6 -2.36 1.61 -6.47
N ALA A 7 -2.33 1.03 -5.27
CA ALA A 7 -3.12 1.49 -4.13
C ALA A 7 -2.71 2.90 -3.68
N LEU A 8 -1.41 3.15 -3.54
CA LEU A 8 -0.88 4.47 -3.18
C LEU A 8 -1.28 5.53 -4.20
N LYS A 9 -1.19 5.22 -5.50
CA LYS A 9 -1.61 6.13 -6.57
C LYS A 9 -3.13 6.39 -6.54
N ARG A 10 -3.94 5.41 -6.16
CA ARG A 10 -5.39 5.59 -5.97
C ARG A 10 -5.67 6.56 -4.82
N ILE A 11 -5.01 6.36 -3.67
CA ILE A 11 -5.15 7.22 -2.49
C ILE A 11 -4.68 8.65 -2.78
N GLN A 12 -3.57 8.82 -3.50
CA GLN A 12 -3.06 10.14 -3.91
C GLN A 12 -4.03 10.93 -4.80
N ASN A 13 -4.91 10.24 -5.53
CA ASN A 13 -5.88 10.87 -6.43
C ASN A 13 -7.29 10.97 -5.81
N ASP A 14 -7.49 10.43 -4.61
CA ASP A 14 -8.77 10.50 -3.91
C ASP A 14 -8.94 11.89 -3.26
N SER A 15 -9.99 12.61 -3.68
CA SER A 15 -10.29 13.94 -3.18
C SER A 15 -10.63 13.95 -1.69
N GLN A 16 -11.26 12.90 -1.17
CA GLN A 16 -11.61 12.81 0.25
C GLN A 16 -10.35 12.71 1.10
N VAL A 17 -9.36 11.92 0.65
CA VAL A 17 -8.10 11.74 1.37
C VAL A 17 -7.23 12.99 1.25
N LYS A 18 -7.15 13.60 0.06
CA LYS A 18 -6.38 14.83 -0.17
C LYS A 18 -6.83 15.99 0.72
N VAL A 19 -8.14 16.17 0.90
CA VAL A 19 -8.68 17.23 1.77
C VAL A 19 -8.32 16.99 3.24
N ARG A 20 -8.24 15.73 3.66
CA ARG A 20 -8.05 15.37 5.07
C ARG A 20 -6.60 15.30 5.52
N ILE A 21 -5.69 14.85 4.64
CA ILE A 21 -4.26 14.67 4.93
C ILE A 21 -3.41 15.79 4.32
N GLY A 22 -3.85 16.39 3.22
CA GLY A 22 -3.07 17.35 2.44
C GLY A 22 -2.25 16.69 1.32
N SER A 23 -1.38 17.46 0.68
CA SER A 23 -0.44 16.98 -0.34
C SER A 23 0.95 17.59 -0.14
N PRO A 24 2.04 16.86 -0.47
CA PRO A 24 2.09 15.55 -1.13
C PRO A 24 1.95 14.36 -0.17
N ILE A 25 1.25 13.31 -0.61
CA ILE A 25 1.05 12.06 0.17
C ILE A 25 2.15 11.05 -0.19
N THR A 26 2.93 10.64 0.80
CA THR A 26 3.95 9.58 0.66
C THR A 26 3.55 8.37 1.50
N GLY A 27 3.58 7.17 0.92
CA GLY A 27 3.26 5.93 1.64
C GLY A 27 4.50 5.07 1.87
N TYR A 28 4.61 4.49 3.05
CA TYR A 28 5.64 3.51 3.41
C TYR A 28 4.98 2.17 3.73
N GLY A 29 5.61 1.04 3.37
CA GLY A 29 5.02 -0.29 3.58
C GLY A 29 5.03 -0.76 5.03
N GLN A 30 6.07 -0.39 5.79
CA GLN A 30 6.17 -0.63 7.22
C GLN A 30 6.63 0.65 7.91
N GLU A 31 6.00 1.01 9.01
CA GLU A 31 6.46 2.11 9.85
C GLU A 31 7.73 1.66 10.59
N SER A 32 8.87 2.10 10.07
CA SER A 32 10.19 1.78 10.62
C SER A 32 11.12 2.98 10.46
N ARG A 33 12.08 3.15 11.38
CA ARG A 33 13.15 4.13 11.21
C ARG A 33 14.16 3.73 10.12
N ASN A 34 14.23 2.46 9.75
CA ASN A 34 15.15 1.94 8.73
C ASN A 34 14.60 2.11 7.30
N ARG A 35 15.34 2.81 6.42
CA ARG A 35 14.96 3.04 5.02
C ARG A 35 14.76 1.74 4.24
N ALA A 36 15.60 0.72 4.47
CA ALA A 36 15.50 -0.57 3.77
C ALA A 36 14.23 -1.33 4.17
N ALA A 37 13.82 -1.23 5.44
CA ALA A 37 12.57 -1.82 5.92
C ALA A 37 11.34 -1.13 5.31
N ARG A 38 11.37 0.20 5.12
CA ARG A 38 10.29 0.94 4.43
C ARG A 38 10.11 0.53 2.96
N GLN A 39 11.16 0.02 2.32
CA GLN A 39 11.11 -0.48 0.94
C GLN A 39 10.62 -1.93 0.85
N ARG A 40 10.62 -2.67 1.96
CA ARG A 40 10.10 -4.04 2.01
C ARG A 40 8.64 -4.00 2.42
N ILE A 41 7.78 -4.31 1.46
CA ILE A 41 6.35 -4.47 1.67
C ILE A 41 6.12 -5.96 1.81
N GLN A 42 5.98 -6.42 3.05
CA GLN A 42 5.56 -7.78 3.31
C GLN A 42 4.18 -7.93 2.66
N HIS A 43 4.02 -8.97 1.86
CA HIS A 43 2.75 -9.36 1.26
C HIS A 43 2.53 -10.82 1.63
N ARG A 44 1.34 -11.16 2.06
CA ARG A 44 0.95 -12.54 2.33
C ARG A 44 -0.02 -12.96 1.24
N THR A 45 0.42 -13.89 0.39
CA THR A 45 -0.46 -14.56 -0.56
C THR A 45 -1.07 -15.77 0.13
N TRP A 46 -2.39 -15.79 0.25
CA TRP A 46 -3.12 -16.98 0.66
C TRP A 46 -4.17 -17.31 -0.40
N THR A 47 -4.32 -18.60 -0.67
CA THR A 47 -5.24 -19.10 -1.69
C THR A 47 -6.48 -19.59 -0.96
N ASP A 48 -7.62 -18.97 -1.23
CA ASP A 48 -8.91 -19.40 -0.68
C ASP A 48 -9.41 -20.67 -1.40
N GLU A 49 -10.37 -21.40 -0.81
CA GLU A 49 -10.88 -22.69 -1.35
C GLU A 49 -11.51 -22.55 -2.76
N ASP A 50 -11.95 -21.35 -3.13
CA ASP A 50 -12.46 -20.99 -4.46
C ASP A 50 -11.38 -20.70 -5.52
N ARG A 51 -10.10 -21.03 -5.25
CA ARG A 51 -8.94 -20.74 -6.13
C ARG A 51 -8.76 -19.25 -6.46
N VAL A 52 -9.29 -18.36 -5.62
CA VAL A 52 -9.07 -16.92 -5.73
C VAL A 52 -7.82 -16.56 -4.94
N GLU A 53 -6.77 -16.12 -5.64
CA GLU A 53 -5.57 -15.59 -4.99
C GLU A 53 -5.89 -14.28 -4.27
N ARG A 54 -5.81 -14.30 -2.93
CA ARG A 54 -5.98 -13.13 -2.07
C ARG A 54 -4.59 -12.68 -1.61
N VAL A 55 -4.33 -11.38 -1.71
CA VAL A 55 -3.06 -10.76 -1.29
C VAL A 55 -3.38 -9.77 -0.18
N GLU A 56 -2.83 -10.00 1.00
CA GLU A 56 -2.82 -9.05 2.14
C GLU A 56 -1.49 -8.29 2.19
#